data_AF-A0A6B3HA35-F1
#
_entry.id   AF-A0A6B3HA35-F1
#
_cell.length_a   1.000
_cell.length_b   1.000
_cell.length_c   1.000
_cell.angle_alpha   90.00
_cell.angle_beta   90.00
_cell.angle_gamma   90.00
#
_symmetry.space_group_name_H-M   'P 1'
#
loop_
_entity.id
_entity.type
_entity.pdbx_description
1 polymer ?
#
loop_
_entity_poly.entity_id
_entity_poly.type
_entity_poly.pdbx_seq_one_letter_code
_entity_poly.pdbx_strand_id
1 'polypeptide(L)' 'MYAVPDLTGRTAVVTGANSGTGKEAARRLAGAGAQVVLAVRTPAKGERART' A
#
# COMPACT_ATOMS: atom_id res chain seq x y z
N MET A 1 17.80 -7.57 -7.61
CA MET A 1 16.58 -6.81 -7.23
C MET A 1 15.44 -7.81 -7.16
N TYR A 2 14.72 -7.90 -6.04
CA TYR A 2 13.59 -8.84 -5.91
C TYR A 2 12.29 -8.20 -6.41
N ALA A 3 11.56 -8.94 -7.25
CA ALA A 3 10.23 -8.57 -7.70
C ALA A 3 9.19 -8.99 -6.65
N VAL A 4 8.14 -8.18 -6.49
CA VAL A 4 6.96 -8.62 -5.74
C VAL A 4 6.21 -9.60 -6.66
N PRO A 5 5.85 -10.80 -6.19
CA PRO A 5 5.09 -11.77 -7.00
C PRO A 5 3.70 -11.21 -7.33
N ASP A 6 3.00 -11.81 -8.30
CA ASP A 6 1.60 -11.47 -8.57
C ASP A 6 0.74 -11.71 -7.32
N LEU A 7 -0.03 -10.69 -6.95
CA LEU A 7 -0.93 -10.67 -5.80
C LEU A 7 -2.39 -10.45 -6.23
N THR A 8 -2.72 -10.65 -7.50
CA THR A 8 -4.10 -10.58 -7.99
C THR A 8 -5.03 -11.43 -7.13
N GLY A 9 -6.16 -10.84 -6.71
CA GLY A 9 -7.13 -11.49 -5.83
C GLY A 9 -6.72 -11.56 -4.35
N ARG A 10 -5.58 -10.99 -3.95
CA ARG A 10 -5.15 -10.87 -2.55
C ARG A 10 -5.49 -9.49 -2.00
N THR A 11 -5.79 -9.45 -0.70
CA THR A 11 -5.95 -8.21 0.06
C THR A 11 -4.78 -8.05 1.04
N ALA A 12 -4.23 -6.85 1.14
CA ALA A 12 -3.17 -6.50 2.08
C ALA A 12 -3.54 -5.26 2.90
N VAL A 13 -3.24 -5.28 4.20
CA VAL A 13 -3.37 -4.10 5.08
C VAL A 13 -1.98 -3.58 5.38
N VAL A 14 -1.74 -2.30 5.11
CA VAL A 14 -0.46 -1.64 5.39
C VAL A 14 -0.67 -0.56 6.44
N THR A 15 -0.05 -0.73 7.61
CA THR A 15 -0.06 0.29 8.67
C THR A 15 1.01 1.35 8.42
N GLY A 16 0.73 2.60 8.80
CA GLY A 16 1.67 3.71 8.55
C GLY A 16 1.87 4.04 7.07
N ALA A 17 0.88 3.71 6.21
CA ALA A 17 1.00 3.81 4.76
C ALA A 17 0.93 5.24 4.18
N ASN A 18 0.92 6.28 5.02
CA ASN A 18 0.85 7.67 4.57
C ASN A 18 2.20 8.27 4.16
N SER A 19 3.33 7.62 4.49
CA SER A 19 4.68 8.12 4.16
C SER A 19 5.74 7.02 4.22
N GLY A 20 6.96 7.34 3.78
CA GLY A 20 8.14 6.49 3.93
C GLY A 20 7.96 5.05 3.42
N THR A 21 8.53 4.10 4.15
CA THR A 21 8.51 2.67 3.81
C THR A 21 7.09 2.10 3.69
N GLY A 22 6.16 2.55 4.55
CA GLY A 22 4.77 2.08 4.49
C GLY A 22 4.09 2.49 3.18
N LYS A 23 4.31 3.73 2.73
CA LYS A 23 3.78 4.21 1.44
C LYS A 23 4.38 3.42 0.27
N GLU A 24 5.69 3.19 0.29
CA GLU A 24 6.36 2.44 -0.78
C GLU A 24 5.95 0.97 -0.82
N ALA A 25 5.82 0.32 0.35
CA ALA A 25 5.29 -1.03 0.43
C ALA A 25 3.88 -1.11 -0.15
N ALA A 26 2.98 -0.19 0.24
CA ALA A 26 1.62 -0.14 -0.31
C ALA A 26 1.61 0.03 -1.84
N ARG A 27 2.47 0.90 -2.37
CA ARG A 27 2.62 1.10 -3.83
C ARG A 27 3.08 -0.15 -4.55
N ARG A 28 4.11 -0.84 -4.03
CA ARG A 28 4.63 -2.07 -4.66
C ARG A 28 3.63 -3.21 -4.60
N LEU A 29 2.88 -3.35 -3.50
CA LEU A 29 1.83 -4.37 -3.36
C LEU A 29 0.65 -4.10 -4.31
N ALA A 30 0.19 -2.85 -4.40
CA ALA A 30 -0.87 -2.47 -5.32
C ALA A 30 -0.43 -2.64 -6.78
N GLY A 31 0.81 -2.24 -7.11
CA GLY A 31 1.39 -2.46 -8.44
C GLY A 31 1.54 -3.93 -8.83
N ALA A 32 1.55 -4.84 -7.85
CA ALA A 32 1.54 -6.28 -8.07
C ALA A 32 0.12 -6.89 -8.10
N GLY A 33 -0.95 -6.09 -8.09
CA GLY A 33 -2.33 -6.55 -8.23
C GLY A 33 -3.10 -6.77 -6.92
N ALA A 34 -2.49 -6.49 -5.76
CA ALA A 34 -3.19 -6.60 -4.49
C ALA A 34 -4.23 -5.49 -4.31
N GLN A 35 -5.36 -5.80 -3.67
CA GLN A 35 -6.21 -4.79 -3.05
C GLN A 35 -5.56 -4.32 -1.74
N VAL A 36 -5.15 -3.06 -1.67
CA VAL A 36 -4.41 -2.53 -0.51
C VAL A 36 -5.27 -1.59 0.32
N VAL A 37 -5.35 -1.87 1.62
CA VAL A 37 -5.97 -0.99 2.63
C VAL A 37 -4.87 -0.15 3.30
N LEU A 38 -4.96 1.17 3.19
CA LEU A 38 -4.05 2.12 3.82
C LEU A 38 -4.52 2.40 5.26
N ALA A 39 -3.95 1.69 6.25
CA ALA A 39 -4.26 1.91 7.65
C ALA A 39 -3.42 3.07 8.21
N VAL A 40 -4.05 4.24 8.35
CA VAL A 40 -3.40 5.47 8.80
C VAL A 40 -4.18 6.13 9.94
N ARG A 41 -3.49 6.87 10.80
CA ARG A 41 -4.12 7.59 11.93
C ARG A 41 -5.00 8.75 11.49
N THR A 42 -4.63 9.42 10.40
CA THR A 42 -5.33 10.61 9.89
C THR A 42 -5.83 10.31 8.46
N PRO A 43 -7.13 10.07 8.25
CA PRO A 43 -7.68 9.68 6.95
C PRO A 43 -7.30 10.64 5.82
N ALA A 44 -7.36 11.96 6.05
CA ALA A 44 -6.95 12.96 5.07
C ALA A 44 -5.48 12.83 4.60
N LYS A 45 -4.57 12.32 5.45
CA LYS A 45 -3.19 12.01 5.04
C LYS A 45 -3.12 10.73 4.21
N GLY A 46 -4.00 9.77 4.46
CA GLY A 46 -4.15 8.54 3.68
C GLY A 46 -4.67 8.81 2.29
N GLU A 47 -5.70 9.64 2.14
CA GLU A 47 -6.24 10.00 0.82
C GLU A 47 -5.19 10.67 -0.07
N ARG A 48 -4.35 11.56 0.49
CA ARG A 48 -3.22 12.15 -0.26
C ARG A 48 -2.13 11.14 -0.62
N ALA A 49 -2.04 10.02 0.09
CA ALA A 49 -1.05 8.99 -0.18
C ALA A 49 -1.55 7.92 -1.18
N ARG A 50 -2.86 7.90 -1.46
CA ARG A 50 -3.52 6.97 -2.38
C ARG A 50 -3.22 7.25 -3.85
N THR A 51 -2.78 8.45 -4.19
CA THR A 51 -2.27 8.85 -5.52
C THR A 51 -0.80 8.48 -5.71
#